data_AF-A0A1C5QZ74-F1
#
_entry.id   AF-A0A1C5QZ74-F1
#
_cell.length_a   1.000
_cell.length_b   1.000
_cell.length_c   1.000
_cell.angle_alpha   90.00
_cell.angle_beta   90.00
_cell.angle_gamma   90.00
#
_symmetry.space_group_name_H-M   'P 1'
#
loop_
_entity.id
_entity.type
_entity.pdbx_description
1 polymer ?
#
loop_
_entity_poly.entity_id
_entity_poly.type
_entity_poly.pdbx_seq_one_letter_code
_entity_poly.pdbx_strand_id
1 'polypeptide(L)'
;MGKDLKGKDLGVGITQQKNGLYNAGFVDKLGKRRVKRFKKLQECRKWLDEAKYIDEHSSITEANTMMVDAWFEYWISIKEKTVRPNTVRNYRERYHRNISKVIGKMLLVDVKPIHCQKIFSDMADEGYKTTTIYQTRITLYNMLDFAKEDEAIRILKAQKEKNSKIKVIPMEWADQVFLCRKGEPVKNSTYDTALFKICDKVGIKRFSMHVLRHTFATRCIEAGMMPKTLQKILGHSNIGITMNLYVHITEDEKHKEIELVAGALKVI
;
A
#
# COMPACT_ATOMS: atom_id res chain seq x y z
N MET A 1 6.98 -0.15 -41.69
CA MET A 1 5.61 0.19 -41.24
C MET A 1 4.63 -0.81 -41.82
N GLY A 2 3.60 -1.19 -41.08
CA GLY A 2 2.62 -2.16 -41.58
C GLY A 2 1.61 -1.49 -42.50
N LYS A 3 1.30 -2.15 -43.63
CA LYS A 3 0.29 -1.70 -44.58
C LYS A 3 -0.97 -2.57 -44.48
N ASP A 4 -2.13 -1.98 -44.70
CA ASP A 4 -3.41 -2.68 -44.86
C ASP A 4 -3.41 -3.49 -46.16
N LEU A 5 -4.32 -4.45 -46.31
CA LEU A 5 -4.53 -5.25 -47.52
C LEU A 5 -4.82 -4.37 -48.75
N LYS A 6 -5.29 -3.14 -48.54
CA LYS A 6 -5.50 -2.12 -49.59
C LYS A 6 -4.31 -1.16 -49.79
N GLY A 7 -3.15 -1.45 -49.18
CA GLY A 7 -1.92 -0.67 -49.36
C GLY A 7 -1.80 0.60 -48.52
N LYS A 8 -2.80 0.92 -47.68
CA LYS A 8 -2.82 2.10 -46.80
C LYS A 8 -1.94 1.90 -45.57
N ASP A 9 -1.20 2.93 -45.14
CA ASP A 9 -0.34 2.85 -43.96
C ASP A 9 -1.16 2.73 -42.67
N LEU A 10 -0.80 1.75 -41.83
CA LEU A 10 -1.44 1.48 -40.54
C LEU A 10 -0.66 2.03 -39.35
N GLY A 11 0.57 2.50 -39.57
CA GLY A 11 1.48 3.00 -38.54
C GLY A 11 2.49 1.95 -38.03
N VAL A 12 3.36 2.38 -37.11
CA VAL A 12 4.41 1.53 -36.52
C VAL A 12 3.81 0.61 -35.46
N GLY A 13 4.05 -0.70 -35.58
CA GLY A 13 3.60 -1.71 -34.62
C GLY A 13 2.20 -2.29 -34.91
N ILE A 14 1.56 -1.94 -36.03
CA ILE A 14 0.26 -2.49 -36.44
C ILE A 14 0.40 -3.18 -37.80
N THR A 15 -0.20 -4.36 -37.95
CA THR A 15 -0.25 -5.13 -39.20
C THR A 15 -1.65 -5.73 -39.40
N GLN A 16 -2.04 -5.98 -40.66
CA GLN A 16 -3.33 -6.62 -40.96
C GLN A 16 -3.10 -8.00 -41.58
N GLN A 17 -3.88 -8.98 -41.14
CA GLN A 17 -3.85 -10.35 -41.63
C GLN A 17 -4.81 -10.55 -42.81
N LYS A 18 -4.57 -11.59 -43.63
CA LYS A 18 -5.43 -11.97 -44.77
C LYS A 18 -6.89 -12.26 -44.39
N ASN A 19 -7.14 -12.62 -43.13
CA ASN A 19 -8.47 -12.86 -42.57
C ASN A 19 -9.19 -11.57 -42.09
N GLY A 20 -8.63 -10.39 -42.34
CA GLY A 20 -9.20 -9.09 -41.98
C GLY A 20 -8.95 -8.64 -40.53
N LEU A 21 -8.27 -9.44 -39.70
CA LEU A 21 -7.90 -9.05 -38.33
C LEU A 21 -6.67 -8.15 -38.30
N TYR A 22 -6.63 -7.26 -37.31
CA TYR A 22 -5.52 -6.36 -37.04
C TYR A 22 -4.69 -6.88 -35.86
N ASN A 23 -3.37 -6.92 -36.02
CA ASN A 23 -2.42 -7.23 -34.97
C ASN A 23 -1.68 -5.96 -34.55
N ALA A 24 -1.74 -5.61 -33.27
CA ALA A 24 -0.89 -4.60 -32.66
C ALA A 24 0.18 -5.30 -31.82
N GLY A 25 1.42 -4.81 -31.91
CA GLY A 25 2.48 -5.25 -31.03
C GLY A 25 3.62 -4.26 -30.91
N PHE A 26 4.24 -4.27 -29.74
CA PHE A 26 5.41 -3.46 -29.41
C PHE A 26 6.36 -4.31 -28.55
N VAL A 27 7.61 -3.85 -28.45
CA VAL A 27 8.57 -4.38 -27.49
C VAL A 27 8.52 -3.46 -26.28
N ASP A 28 8.25 -4.03 -25.11
CA ASP A 28 8.24 -3.26 -23.87
C ASP A 28 9.67 -2.86 -23.46
N LYS A 29 9.79 -1.92 -22.52
CA LYS A 29 11.10 -1.44 -22.00
C LYS A 29 11.97 -2.54 -21.38
N LEU A 30 11.38 -3.68 -21.02
CA LEU A 30 12.07 -4.87 -20.51
C LEU A 30 12.51 -5.82 -21.64
N GLY A 31 12.35 -5.40 -22.90
CA GLY A 31 12.75 -6.17 -24.09
C GLY A 31 11.76 -7.29 -24.47
N LYS A 32 10.61 -7.40 -23.81
CA LYS A 32 9.63 -8.46 -24.07
C LYS A 32 8.58 -8.00 -25.07
N ARG A 33 8.32 -8.84 -26.07
CA ARG A 33 7.36 -8.54 -27.14
C ARG A 33 5.92 -8.77 -26.68
N ARG A 34 5.09 -7.74 -26.72
CA ARG A 34 3.65 -7.79 -26.43
C ARG A 34 2.87 -7.69 -27.73
N VAL A 35 1.94 -8.62 -27.96
CA VAL A 35 1.12 -8.67 -29.19
C VAL A 35 -0.32 -8.99 -28.85
N LYS A 36 -1.27 -8.30 -29.48
CA LYS A 36 -2.71 -8.57 -29.32
C LYS A 36 -3.45 -8.36 -30.65
N ARG A 37 -4.53 -9.12 -30.85
CA ARG A 37 -5.32 -9.13 -32.09
C ARG A 37 -6.68 -8.48 -31.89
N PHE A 38 -7.18 -7.78 -32.91
CA PHE A 38 -8.42 -7.01 -32.89
C PHE A 38 -9.18 -7.15 -34.20
N LYS A 39 -10.51 -7.01 -34.14
CA LYS A 39 -11.38 -6.98 -35.33
C LYS A 39 -11.44 -5.58 -35.96
N LYS A 40 -11.25 -4.52 -35.17
CA LYS A 40 -11.32 -3.12 -35.62
C LYS A 40 -9.97 -2.41 -35.45
N LEU A 41 -9.60 -1.60 -36.45
CA LEU A 41 -8.36 -0.82 -36.43
C LEU A 41 -8.33 0.22 -35.28
N GLN A 42 -9.45 0.83 -34.95
CA GLN A 42 -9.51 1.85 -33.88
C GLN A 42 -9.24 1.26 -32.50
N GLU A 43 -9.76 0.06 -32.21
CA GLU A 43 -9.48 -0.67 -30.96
C GLU A 43 -8.02 -1.11 -30.89
N CYS A 44 -7.45 -1.51 -32.03
CA CYS A 44 -6.05 -1.88 -32.18
C CYS A 44 -5.11 -0.71 -31.85
N ARG A 45 -5.40 0.49 -32.38
CA ARG A 45 -4.66 1.73 -32.09
C ARG A 45 -4.78 2.14 -30.63
N LYS A 46 -6.01 2.20 -30.12
CA LYS A 46 -6.29 2.54 -28.72
C LYS A 46 -5.53 1.63 -27.75
N TRP A 47 -5.53 0.32 -28.01
CA TRP A 47 -4.77 -0.62 -27.17
C TRP A 47 -3.25 -0.41 -27.29
N LEU A 48 -2.72 -0.12 -28.48
CA LEU A 48 -1.29 0.12 -28.67
C LEU A 48 -0.85 1.40 -27.93
N ASP A 49 -1.64 2.46 -28.01
CA ASP A 49 -1.39 3.75 -27.35
C ASP A 49 -1.52 3.60 -25.83
N GLU A 50 -2.57 2.94 -25.35
CA GLU A 50 -2.74 2.63 -23.92
C GLU A 50 -1.61 1.74 -23.40
N ALA A 51 -1.21 0.70 -24.14
CA ALA A 51 -0.18 -0.22 -23.69
C ALA A 51 1.22 0.39 -23.70
N LYS A 52 1.54 1.27 -24.68
CA LYS A 52 2.78 2.04 -24.69
C LYS A 52 2.78 3.14 -23.63
N TYR A 53 1.66 3.83 -23.44
CA TYR A 53 1.50 4.82 -22.38
C TYR A 53 1.68 4.17 -21.01
N ILE A 54 1.05 3.00 -20.80
CA ILE A 54 1.27 2.18 -19.62
C ILE A 54 2.75 1.76 -19.56
N ASP A 55 3.40 1.28 -20.60
CA ASP A 55 4.82 0.89 -20.50
C ASP A 55 5.77 2.07 -20.17
N GLU A 56 5.58 3.21 -20.83
CA GLU A 56 6.32 4.47 -20.64
C GLU A 56 6.06 5.10 -19.26
N HIS A 57 4.85 4.97 -18.71
CA HIS A 57 4.42 5.61 -17.45
C HIS A 57 4.18 4.63 -16.29
N SER A 58 4.31 3.32 -16.50
CA SER A 58 4.20 2.28 -15.48
C SER A 58 5.57 2.01 -14.87
N SER A 59 5.86 2.70 -13.79
CA SER A 59 6.70 2.15 -12.72
C SER A 59 5.90 1.18 -11.81
N ILE A 60 4.69 0.79 -12.21
CA ILE A 60 3.59 0.39 -11.32
C ILE A 60 3.28 -1.12 -11.36
N THR A 61 3.72 -1.85 -12.38
CA THR A 61 3.55 -3.33 -12.43
C THR A 61 4.67 -4.09 -11.72
N GLU A 62 5.75 -3.44 -11.31
CA GLU A 62 6.88 -4.11 -10.66
C GLU A 62 6.66 -4.32 -9.16
N ALA A 63 5.92 -3.44 -8.46
CA ALA A 63 5.73 -3.51 -7.01
C ALA A 63 5.01 -4.78 -6.51
N ASN A 64 4.10 -5.35 -7.31
CA ASN A 64 3.34 -6.57 -6.93
C ASN A 64 4.08 -7.89 -7.18
N THR A 65 5.23 -7.86 -7.87
CA THR A 65 6.09 -9.02 -8.13
C THR A 65 7.51 -8.83 -7.60
N MET A 66 7.75 -7.74 -6.88
CA MET A 66 9.07 -7.42 -6.38
C MET A 66 9.39 -8.22 -5.11
N MET A 67 10.57 -8.81 -5.10
CA MET A 67 11.14 -9.43 -3.90
C MET A 67 11.44 -8.36 -2.86
N VAL A 68 11.36 -8.72 -1.58
CA VAL A 68 11.64 -7.77 -0.49
C VAL A 68 13.06 -7.21 -0.56
N ASP A 69 14.05 -7.98 -1.04
CA ASP A 69 15.43 -7.50 -1.29
C ASP A 69 15.46 -6.40 -2.34
N ALA A 70 14.82 -6.62 -3.49
CA ALA A 70 14.75 -5.62 -4.55
C ALA A 70 13.98 -4.35 -4.10
N TRP A 71 12.91 -4.54 -3.33
CA TRP A 71 12.17 -3.43 -2.73
C TRP A 71 13.03 -2.60 -1.78
N PHE A 72 13.80 -3.28 -0.91
CA PHE A 72 14.62 -2.59 0.06
C PHE A 72 15.66 -1.70 -0.60
N GLU A 73 16.35 -2.19 -1.65
CA GLU A 73 17.33 -1.38 -2.37
C GLU A 73 16.70 -0.17 -3.06
N TYR A 74 15.49 -0.33 -3.60
CA TYR A 74 14.73 0.80 -4.13
C TYR A 74 14.37 1.81 -3.01
N TRP A 75 13.79 1.34 -1.91
CA TRP A 75 13.36 2.17 -0.78
C TRP A 75 14.53 2.92 -0.15
N ILE A 76 15.66 2.26 0.08
CA ILE A 76 16.83 2.87 0.71
C ILE A 76 17.46 3.93 -0.20
N SER A 77 17.43 3.76 -1.53
CA SER A 77 17.90 4.77 -2.49
C SER A 77 17.12 6.08 -2.42
N ILE A 78 15.83 6.01 -2.07
CA ILE A 78 14.97 7.17 -1.82
C ILE A 78 15.31 7.80 -0.47
N LYS A 79 15.46 6.96 0.56
CA LYS A 79 15.74 7.41 1.93
C LYS A 79 17.13 8.05 2.04
N GLU A 80 18.13 7.60 1.29
CA GLU A 80 19.46 8.20 1.25
C GLU A 80 19.47 9.70 0.96
N LYS A 81 18.49 10.18 0.18
CA LYS A 81 18.36 11.61 -0.16
C LYS A 81 17.63 12.43 0.91
N THR A 82 16.93 11.78 1.83
CA THR A 82 15.95 12.43 2.73
C THR A 82 16.22 12.21 4.21
N VAL A 83 17.01 11.20 4.60
CA VAL A 83 17.35 10.91 6.00
C VAL A 83 18.85 11.04 6.26
N ARG A 84 19.19 11.26 7.54
CA ARG A 84 20.59 11.43 7.97
C ARG A 84 21.43 10.18 7.64
N PRO A 85 22.72 10.32 7.30
CA PRO A 85 23.58 9.19 6.90
C PRO A 85 23.62 8.05 7.92
N ASN A 86 23.64 8.37 9.21
CA ASN A 86 23.64 7.35 10.27
C ASN A 86 22.34 6.53 10.31
N THR A 87 21.21 7.14 9.92
CA THR A 87 19.91 6.45 9.87
C THR A 87 19.87 5.47 8.70
N VAL A 88 20.36 5.89 7.53
CA VAL A 88 20.54 5.02 6.35
C VAL A 88 21.45 3.84 6.69
N ARG A 89 22.59 4.11 7.32
CA ARG A 89 23.53 3.07 7.76
C ARG A 89 22.84 2.04 8.64
N ASN A 90 22.08 2.49 9.64
CA ASN A 90 21.33 1.61 10.52
C ASN A 90 20.28 0.79 9.76
N TYR A 91 19.58 1.40 8.80
CA TYR A 91 18.60 0.69 7.96
C TYR A 91 19.27 -0.43 7.15
N ARG A 92 20.37 -0.13 6.44
CA ARG A 92 21.15 -1.13 5.68
C ARG A 92 21.64 -2.25 6.58
N GLU A 93 22.24 -1.89 7.72
CA GLU A 93 22.78 -2.89 8.65
C GLU A 93 21.70 -3.82 9.20
N ARG A 94 20.59 -3.28 9.69
CA ARG A 94 19.47 -4.07 10.23
C ARG A 94 18.79 -4.90 9.15
N TYR A 95 18.69 -4.36 7.93
CA TYR A 95 18.12 -5.12 6.83
C TYR A 95 18.95 -6.34 6.47
N HIS A 96 20.23 -6.16 6.13
CA HIS A 96 21.07 -7.26 5.67
C HIS A 96 21.38 -8.26 6.79
N ARG A 97 21.55 -7.82 8.04
CA ARG A 97 21.87 -8.73 9.16
C ARG A 97 20.67 -9.51 9.67
N ASN A 98 19.47 -8.93 9.65
CA ASN A 98 18.33 -9.47 10.39
C ASN A 98 17.10 -9.70 9.49
N ILE A 99 16.66 -8.69 8.73
CA ILE A 99 15.40 -8.74 7.98
C ILE A 99 15.50 -9.65 6.74
N SER A 100 16.56 -9.47 5.93
CA SER A 100 16.74 -10.19 4.66
C SER A 100 16.82 -11.70 4.85
N LYS A 101 17.39 -12.16 5.98
CA LYS A 101 17.48 -13.59 6.34
C LYS A 101 16.12 -14.30 6.34
N VAL A 102 15.06 -13.61 6.76
CA VAL A 102 13.73 -14.20 6.93
C VAL A 102 12.83 -13.89 5.73
N ILE A 103 12.79 -12.63 5.29
CA ILE A 103 11.81 -12.18 4.28
C ILE A 103 12.44 -11.67 2.98
N GLY A 104 13.76 -11.50 2.88
CA GLY A 104 14.42 -10.87 1.73
C GLY A 104 14.07 -11.53 0.40
N LYS A 105 14.07 -12.87 0.39
CA LYS A 105 13.75 -13.69 -0.79
C LYS A 105 12.26 -13.89 -1.06
N MET A 106 11.40 -13.37 -0.19
CA MET A 106 9.95 -13.46 -0.36
C MET A 106 9.47 -12.37 -1.32
N LEU A 107 8.32 -12.59 -1.95
CA LEU A 107 7.60 -11.49 -2.59
C LEU A 107 6.98 -10.60 -1.52
N LEU A 108 6.90 -9.30 -1.78
CA LEU A 108 6.26 -8.34 -0.86
C LEU A 108 4.84 -8.76 -0.46
N VAL A 109 4.07 -9.31 -1.41
CA VAL A 109 2.69 -9.77 -1.19
C VAL A 109 2.56 -10.97 -0.27
N ASP A 110 3.63 -11.75 -0.13
CA ASP A 110 3.65 -12.98 0.68
C ASP A 110 4.13 -12.73 2.12
N VAL A 111 4.58 -11.50 2.44
CA VAL A 111 5.05 -11.14 3.78
C VAL A 111 3.86 -11.06 4.74
N LYS A 112 3.83 -11.98 5.73
CA LYS A 112 2.80 -12.07 6.77
C LYS A 112 3.35 -11.61 8.13
N PRO A 113 2.48 -11.20 9.07
CA PRO A 113 2.90 -10.78 10.41
C PRO A 113 3.76 -11.82 11.14
N ILE A 114 3.52 -13.12 10.90
CA ILE A 114 4.31 -14.20 11.50
C ILE A 114 5.78 -14.18 11.05
N HIS A 115 6.06 -13.80 9.80
CA HIS A 115 7.45 -13.67 9.30
C HIS A 115 8.13 -12.47 9.96
N CYS A 116 7.41 -11.36 10.13
CA CYS A 116 7.92 -10.19 10.84
C CYS A 116 8.23 -10.51 12.31
N GLN A 117 7.34 -11.24 12.98
CA GLN A 117 7.55 -11.68 14.37
C GLN A 117 8.77 -12.59 14.47
N LYS A 118 8.93 -13.52 13.52
CA LYS A 118 10.08 -14.43 13.47
C LYS A 118 11.42 -13.69 13.44
N ILE A 119 11.53 -12.58 12.71
CA ILE A 119 12.76 -11.75 12.71
C ILE A 119 13.15 -11.33 14.13
N PHE A 120 12.18 -10.87 14.93
CA PHE A 120 12.45 -10.39 16.29
C PHE A 120 12.71 -11.54 17.27
N SER A 121 12.04 -12.68 17.11
CA SER A 121 12.31 -13.89 17.88
C SER A 121 13.72 -14.41 17.60
N ASP A 122 14.11 -14.55 16.32
CA ASP A 122 15.45 -15.00 15.94
C ASP A 122 16.53 -14.04 16.48
N MET A 123 16.27 -12.73 16.49
CA MET A 123 17.18 -11.76 17.11
C MET A 123 17.28 -11.89 18.64
N ALA A 124 16.17 -12.18 19.32
CA ALA A 124 16.18 -12.40 20.76
C ALA A 124 16.97 -13.67 21.11
N ASP A 125 16.79 -14.74 20.33
CA ASP A 125 17.52 -16.00 20.47
C ASP A 125 19.03 -15.85 20.18
N GLU A 126 19.39 -15.00 19.20
CA GLU A 126 20.79 -14.60 18.93
C GLU A 126 21.38 -13.67 20.03
N GLY A 127 20.60 -13.30 21.06
CA GLY A 127 21.06 -12.52 22.21
C GLY A 127 21.17 -11.01 21.97
N TYR A 128 20.44 -10.46 20.99
CA TYR A 128 20.49 -9.02 20.72
C TYR A 128 19.85 -8.21 21.84
N LYS A 129 20.42 -7.01 22.09
CA LYS A 129 19.81 -6.03 22.98
C LYS A 129 18.46 -5.59 22.45
N THR A 130 17.52 -5.33 23.35
CA THR A 130 16.17 -4.85 23.04
C THR A 130 16.16 -3.57 22.20
N THR A 131 17.11 -2.67 22.42
CA THR A 131 17.28 -1.43 21.63
C THR A 131 17.66 -1.72 20.18
N THR A 132 18.43 -2.77 19.92
CA THR A 132 18.80 -3.19 18.56
C THR A 132 17.63 -3.87 17.86
N ILE A 133 16.87 -4.71 18.58
CA ILE A 133 15.61 -5.28 18.08
C ILE A 133 14.63 -4.16 17.70
N TYR A 134 14.53 -3.14 18.55
CA TYR A 134 13.70 -1.97 18.30
C TYR A 134 14.12 -1.19 17.03
N GLN A 135 15.43 -0.98 16.81
CA GLN A 135 15.92 -0.37 15.56
C GLN A 135 15.58 -1.19 14.32
N THR A 136 15.61 -2.52 14.43
CA THR A 136 15.17 -3.43 13.36
C THR A 136 13.70 -3.26 13.09
N ARG A 137 12.88 -3.17 14.16
CA ARG A 137 11.44 -2.94 14.04
C ARG A 137 11.12 -1.62 13.34
N ILE A 138 11.85 -0.54 13.66
CA ILE A 138 11.72 0.75 12.96
C ILE A 138 12.01 0.60 11.47
N THR A 139 13.11 -0.07 11.13
CA THR A 139 13.51 -0.28 9.73
C THR A 139 12.43 -1.06 8.97
N LEU A 140 11.98 -2.17 9.56
CA LEU A 140 10.95 -3.04 9.00
C LEU A 140 9.61 -2.32 8.83
N TYR A 141 9.19 -1.55 9.84
CA TYR A 141 7.98 -0.74 9.77
C TYR A 141 8.09 0.29 8.64
N ASN A 142 9.14 1.11 8.63
CA ASN A 142 9.26 2.20 7.66
C ASN A 142 9.36 1.71 6.21
N MET A 143 10.01 0.57 5.96
CA MET A 143 10.09 0.01 4.61
C MET A 143 8.77 -0.60 4.15
N LEU A 144 8.01 -1.24 5.04
CA LEU A 144 6.73 -1.88 4.68
C LEU A 144 5.56 -0.89 4.69
N ASP A 145 5.60 0.14 5.53
CA ASP A 145 4.60 1.22 5.57
C ASP A 145 4.64 2.00 4.26
N PHE A 146 5.84 2.30 3.76
CA PHE A 146 6.03 2.91 2.44
C PHE A 146 5.56 1.99 1.29
N ALA A 147 5.57 0.66 1.49
CA ALA A 147 5.01 -0.30 0.54
C ALA A 147 3.47 -0.35 0.61
N LYS A 148 2.89 -0.22 1.81
CA LYS A 148 1.44 -0.17 2.05
C LYS A 148 0.80 1.11 1.58
N GLU A 149 1.54 2.22 1.63
CA GLU A 149 1.12 3.49 1.03
C GLU A 149 0.71 3.28 -0.43
N ASP A 150 1.31 2.33 -1.17
CA ASP A 150 0.97 2.05 -2.57
C ASP A 150 -0.49 1.61 -2.80
N GLU A 151 -1.07 0.75 -1.95
CA GLU A 151 -2.46 0.28 -2.18
C GLU A 151 -3.51 1.34 -1.82
N ALA A 152 -3.37 1.99 -0.67
CA ALA A 152 -4.29 3.05 -0.27
C ALA A 152 -4.19 4.24 -1.24
N ILE A 153 -2.98 4.64 -1.62
CA ILE A 153 -2.76 5.68 -2.62
C ILE A 153 -3.32 5.25 -3.98
N ARG A 154 -3.16 3.98 -4.39
CA ARG A 154 -3.77 3.45 -5.62
C ARG A 154 -5.29 3.57 -5.60
N ILE A 155 -5.94 3.19 -4.50
CA ILE A 155 -7.41 3.30 -4.36
C ILE A 155 -7.84 4.77 -4.42
N LEU A 156 -7.15 5.67 -3.73
CA LEU A 156 -7.46 7.10 -3.72
C LEU A 156 -7.20 7.75 -5.09
N LYS A 157 -6.12 7.38 -5.78
CA LYS A 157 -5.83 7.82 -7.16
C LYS A 157 -6.89 7.33 -8.14
N ALA A 158 -7.26 6.05 -8.07
CA ALA A 158 -8.33 5.48 -8.90
C ALA A 158 -9.69 6.15 -8.63
N GLN A 159 -9.95 6.54 -7.37
CA GLN A 159 -11.14 7.31 -7.03
C GLN A 159 -11.07 8.73 -7.59
N LYS A 160 -9.92 9.41 -7.50
CA LYS A 160 -9.73 10.75 -8.08
C LYS A 160 -9.85 10.73 -9.61
N GLU A 161 -9.39 9.67 -10.27
CA GLU A 161 -9.58 9.47 -11.72
C GLU A 161 -11.05 9.27 -12.11
N LYS A 162 -11.86 8.63 -11.25
CA LYS A 162 -13.32 8.58 -11.47
C LYS A 162 -13.95 9.98 -11.44
N ASN A 163 -13.39 10.92 -10.68
CA ASN A 163 -13.89 12.30 -10.64
C ASN A 163 -13.70 13.01 -12.00
N SER A 164 -12.74 12.60 -12.83
CA SER A 164 -12.57 13.12 -14.20
C SER A 164 -13.79 12.89 -15.10
N LYS A 165 -14.71 11.98 -14.71
CA LYS A 165 -15.98 11.73 -15.41
C LYS A 165 -17.10 12.70 -15.01
N ILE A 166 -16.87 13.53 -13.98
CA ILE A 166 -17.81 14.54 -13.52
C ILE A 166 -17.72 15.74 -14.47
N LYS A 167 -18.86 16.18 -15.02
CA LYS A 167 -18.90 17.24 -16.04
C LYS A 167 -18.40 18.59 -15.54
N VAL A 168 -18.68 18.91 -14.27
CA VAL A 168 -18.35 20.18 -13.64
C VAL A 168 -17.93 19.91 -12.20
N ILE A 169 -16.74 20.38 -11.84
CA ILE A 169 -16.25 20.38 -10.46
C ILE A 169 -15.97 21.84 -10.10
N PRO A 170 -16.65 22.42 -9.10
CA PRO A 170 -16.30 23.75 -8.60
C PRO A 170 -14.83 23.81 -8.17
N MET A 171 -14.15 24.91 -8.47
CA MET A 171 -12.71 25.06 -8.21
C MET A 171 -12.35 24.81 -6.74
N GLU A 172 -13.22 25.23 -5.82
CA GLU A 172 -13.11 25.00 -4.37
C GLU A 172 -12.99 23.52 -3.95
N TRP A 173 -13.49 22.60 -4.77
CA TRP A 173 -13.49 21.16 -4.49
C TRP A 173 -12.58 20.34 -5.40
N ALA A 174 -11.79 20.98 -6.26
CA ALA A 174 -10.93 20.30 -7.24
C ALA A 174 -9.93 19.32 -6.60
N ASP A 175 -9.48 19.61 -5.37
CA ASP A 175 -8.51 18.78 -4.65
C ASP A 175 -9.14 17.66 -3.80
N GLN A 176 -10.47 17.67 -3.62
CA GLN A 176 -11.18 16.64 -2.87
C GLN A 176 -11.17 15.29 -3.61
N VAL A 177 -11.00 14.20 -2.86
CA VAL A 177 -10.95 12.85 -3.43
C VAL A 177 -12.34 12.26 -3.64
N PHE A 178 -13.28 12.52 -2.72
CA PHE A 178 -14.62 11.93 -2.75
C PHE A 178 -15.68 12.96 -3.12
N LEU A 179 -16.09 12.95 -4.39
CA LEU A 179 -17.09 13.86 -4.93
C LEU A 179 -18.36 13.09 -5.32
N CYS A 180 -19.51 13.73 -5.12
CA CYS A 180 -20.77 13.26 -5.67
C CYS A 180 -20.86 13.59 -7.18
N ARG A 181 -21.91 13.11 -7.85
CA ARG A 181 -22.12 13.35 -9.30
C ARG A 181 -22.21 14.83 -9.70
N LYS A 182 -22.49 15.72 -8.73
CA LYS A 182 -22.55 17.18 -8.94
C LYS A 182 -21.19 17.87 -8.79
N GLY A 183 -20.13 17.15 -8.42
CA GLY A 183 -18.80 17.73 -8.16
C GLY A 183 -18.61 18.30 -6.77
N GLU A 184 -19.59 18.14 -5.88
CA GLU A 184 -19.54 18.58 -4.48
C GLU A 184 -19.13 17.43 -3.54
N PRO A 185 -18.61 17.73 -2.34
CA PRO A 185 -18.28 16.71 -1.34
C PRO A 185 -19.48 15.83 -0.98
N VAL A 186 -19.23 14.54 -0.84
CA VAL A 186 -20.26 13.58 -0.41
C VAL A 186 -20.63 13.84 1.06
N LYS A 187 -21.92 13.94 1.37
CA LYS A 187 -22.41 14.08 2.75
C LYS A 187 -22.07 12.85 3.58
N ASN A 188 -21.69 13.05 4.85
CA ASN A 188 -21.26 11.99 5.76
C ASN A 188 -22.26 10.80 5.86
N SER A 189 -23.57 11.09 5.95
CA SER A 189 -24.63 10.07 6.04
C SER A 189 -24.73 9.18 4.79
N THR A 190 -24.23 9.65 3.65
CA THR A 190 -24.24 8.89 2.40
C THR A 190 -23.29 7.69 2.48
N TYR A 191 -22.17 7.83 3.19
CA TYR A 191 -21.22 6.75 3.37
C TYR A 191 -21.83 5.61 4.20
N ASP A 192 -22.49 5.93 5.32
CA ASP A 192 -23.21 4.94 6.13
C ASP A 192 -24.30 4.24 5.33
N THR A 193 -25.08 5.00 4.56
CA THR A 193 -26.13 4.43 3.70
C THR A 193 -25.57 3.47 2.65
N ALA A 194 -24.43 3.81 2.04
CA ALA A 194 -23.77 2.94 1.08
C ALA A 194 -23.24 1.67 1.75
N LEU A 195 -22.66 1.79 2.94
CA LEU A 195 -22.17 0.67 3.74
C LEU A 195 -23.31 -0.27 4.14
N PHE A 196 -24.44 0.26 4.60
CA PHE A 196 -25.62 -0.54 4.96
C PHE A 196 -26.14 -1.36 3.79
N LYS A 197 -26.19 -0.79 2.58
CA LYS A 197 -26.57 -1.54 1.37
C LYS A 197 -25.62 -2.70 1.07
N ILE A 198 -24.32 -2.51 1.31
CA ILE A 198 -23.32 -3.56 1.15
C ILE A 198 -23.53 -4.64 2.22
N CYS A 199 -23.73 -4.26 3.49
CA CYS A 199 -24.02 -5.19 4.58
C CYS A 199 -25.24 -6.05 4.28
N ASP A 200 -26.34 -5.42 3.85
CA ASP A 200 -27.59 -6.14 3.51
C ASP A 200 -27.39 -7.11 2.34
N LYS A 201 -26.63 -6.69 1.32
CA LYS A 201 -26.33 -7.54 0.15
C LYS A 201 -25.50 -8.77 0.52
N VAL A 202 -24.59 -8.64 1.48
CA VAL A 202 -23.70 -9.72 1.94
C VAL A 202 -24.34 -10.52 3.08
N GLY A 203 -25.44 -10.06 3.66
CA GLY A 203 -26.16 -10.73 4.75
C GLY A 203 -25.50 -10.56 6.12
N ILE A 204 -24.74 -9.48 6.34
CA ILE A 204 -24.08 -9.20 7.61
C ILE A 204 -24.78 -8.08 8.39
N LYS A 205 -24.61 -8.07 9.72
CA LYS A 205 -25.15 -7.01 10.59
C LYS A 205 -24.63 -5.64 10.14
N ARG A 206 -25.54 -4.67 10.03
CA ARG A 206 -25.20 -3.27 9.70
C ARG A 206 -24.31 -2.66 10.78
N PHE A 207 -23.31 -1.92 10.36
CA PHE A 207 -22.45 -1.09 11.21
C PHE A 207 -22.11 0.22 10.49
N SER A 208 -21.81 1.28 11.25
CA SER A 208 -21.49 2.60 10.68
C SER A 208 -20.02 2.71 10.30
N MET A 209 -19.70 3.70 9.46
CA MET A 209 -18.33 4.06 9.09
C MET A 209 -17.46 4.39 10.32
N HIS A 210 -18.06 4.87 11.41
CA HIS A 210 -17.34 5.11 12.66
C HIS A 210 -16.79 3.82 13.28
N VAL A 211 -17.50 2.70 13.12
CA VAL A 211 -17.05 1.39 13.61
C VAL A 211 -15.80 0.90 12.86
N LEU A 212 -15.64 1.27 11.59
CA LEU A 212 -14.40 0.98 10.85
C LEU A 212 -13.20 1.70 11.48
N ARG A 213 -13.38 2.95 11.92
CA ARG A 213 -12.34 3.71 12.64
C ARG A 213 -11.99 3.05 13.97
N HIS A 214 -12.99 2.58 14.72
CA HIS A 214 -12.77 1.82 15.95
C HIS A 214 -11.99 0.54 15.68
N THR A 215 -12.39 -0.22 14.66
CA THR A 215 -11.73 -1.48 14.28
C THR A 215 -10.28 -1.24 13.88
N PHE A 216 -10.00 -0.20 13.09
CA PHE A 216 -8.63 0.21 12.76
C PHE A 216 -7.81 0.52 14.02
N ALA A 217 -8.37 1.30 14.95
CA ALA A 217 -7.73 1.60 16.22
C ALA A 217 -7.43 0.33 17.04
N THR A 218 -8.40 -0.61 17.13
CA THR A 218 -8.24 -1.89 17.83
C THR A 218 -7.06 -2.66 17.25
N ARG A 219 -7.05 -2.84 15.93
CA ARG A 219 -6.02 -3.61 15.22
C ARG A 219 -4.63 -2.99 15.36
N CYS A 220 -4.54 -1.66 15.40
CA CYS A 220 -3.26 -0.98 15.65
C CYS A 220 -2.74 -1.28 17.06
N ILE A 221 -3.58 -1.21 18.10
CA ILE A 221 -3.18 -1.51 19.48
C ILE A 221 -2.85 -3.00 19.65
N GLU A 222 -3.67 -3.90 19.12
CA GLU A 222 -3.40 -5.36 19.12
C GLU A 222 -2.07 -5.69 18.44
N ALA A 223 -1.68 -4.93 17.41
CA ALA A 223 -0.38 -5.04 16.75
C ALA A 223 0.78 -4.39 17.53
N GLY A 224 0.54 -3.91 18.76
CA GLY A 224 1.53 -3.31 19.63
C GLY A 224 1.89 -1.86 19.29
N MET A 225 0.99 -1.11 18.62
CA MET A 225 1.18 0.32 18.37
C MET A 225 1.02 1.11 19.67
N MET A 226 1.93 2.04 19.94
CA MET A 226 1.84 2.90 21.11
C MET A 226 0.57 3.79 21.05
N PRO A 227 -0.23 3.88 22.14
CA PRO A 227 -1.46 4.67 22.16
C PRO A 227 -1.28 6.13 21.77
N LYS A 228 -0.17 6.76 22.16
CA LYS A 228 0.16 8.15 21.82
C LYS A 228 0.43 8.36 20.32
N THR A 229 1.01 7.36 19.66
CA THR A 229 1.22 7.36 18.21
C THR A 229 -0.11 7.21 17.49
N LEU A 230 -0.94 6.27 17.93
CA LEU A 230 -2.28 6.07 17.40
C LEU A 230 -3.17 7.31 17.57
N GLN A 231 -3.09 8.00 18.71
CA GLN A 231 -3.83 9.24 18.96
C GLN A 231 -3.51 10.32 17.93
N LYS A 232 -2.25 10.48 17.56
CA LYS A 232 -1.82 11.44 16.52
C LYS A 232 -2.33 11.04 15.13
N ILE A 233 -2.26 9.76 14.79
CA ILE A 233 -2.77 9.22 13.51
C ILE A 233 -4.29 9.42 13.41
N LEU A 234 -5.01 9.20 14.51
CA LEU A 234 -6.45 9.41 14.58
C LEU A 234 -6.84 10.89 14.81
N GLY A 235 -5.90 11.81 15.01
CA GLY A 235 -6.21 13.23 15.22
C GLY A 235 -7.14 13.51 16.41
N HIS A 236 -7.09 12.68 17.47
CA HIS A 236 -7.92 12.89 18.66
C HIS A 236 -7.31 13.96 19.57
N SER A 237 -8.04 15.06 19.81
CA SER A 237 -7.64 16.13 20.73
C SER A 237 -7.61 15.67 22.20
N ASN A 238 -8.39 14.66 22.57
CA ASN A 238 -8.46 14.10 23.92
C ASN A 238 -8.11 12.61 23.93
N ILE A 239 -7.17 12.22 24.79
CA ILE A 239 -6.70 10.83 24.93
C ILE A 239 -7.79 9.90 25.50
N GLY A 240 -8.78 10.46 26.21
CA GLY A 240 -9.88 9.70 26.82
C GLY A 240 -10.77 8.96 25.81
N ILE A 241 -10.90 9.46 24.56
CA ILE A 241 -11.65 8.76 23.51
C ILE A 241 -10.91 7.49 23.05
N THR A 242 -9.58 7.55 23.02
CA THR A 242 -8.71 6.40 22.69
C THR A 242 -8.55 5.45 23.88
N MET A 243 -8.60 5.95 25.12
CA MET A 243 -8.38 5.13 26.32
C MET A 243 -9.66 4.46 26.85
N ASN A 244 -10.82 5.13 26.77
CA ASN A 244 -12.09 4.59 27.29
C ASN A 244 -12.63 3.40 26.49
N LEU A 245 -12.17 3.19 25.26
CA LEU A 245 -12.54 2.02 24.46
C LEU A 245 -11.72 0.76 24.82
N TYR A 246 -10.63 0.90 25.60
CA TYR A 246 -9.61 -0.14 25.77
C TYR A 246 -9.06 -0.27 27.19
N VAL A 247 -9.93 -0.22 28.21
CA VAL A 247 -9.58 -0.77 29.53
C VAL A 247 -10.32 -2.09 29.73
N HIS A 248 -9.93 -3.09 28.96
CA HIS A 248 -9.85 -4.44 29.48
C HIS A 248 -8.37 -4.80 29.50
N ILE A 249 -7.64 -4.13 30.39
CA ILE A 249 -6.33 -4.61 30.79
C ILE A 249 -6.61 -5.92 31.52
N THR A 250 -6.15 -7.03 30.96
CA THR A 250 -6.23 -8.32 31.64
C THR A 250 -5.33 -8.27 32.87
N GLU A 251 -5.73 -8.91 33.98
CA GLU A 251 -4.92 -8.89 35.22
C GLU A 251 -3.51 -9.47 35.00
N ASP A 252 -3.33 -10.31 33.97
CA ASP A 252 -2.05 -10.87 33.53
C ASP A 252 -1.11 -9.80 32.95
N GLU A 253 -1.62 -8.86 32.15
CA GLU A 253 -0.81 -7.76 31.60
C GLU A 253 -0.39 -6.76 32.69
N LYS A 254 -1.26 -6.52 33.68
CA LYS A 254 -0.92 -5.73 34.88
C LYS A 254 0.23 -6.35 35.66
N HIS A 255 0.15 -7.65 35.93
CA HIS A 255 1.20 -8.35 36.68
C HIS A 255 2.54 -8.31 35.93
N LYS A 256 2.51 -8.48 34.61
CA LYS A 256 3.72 -8.45 33.77
C LYS A 256 4.39 -7.09 33.72
N GLU A 257 3.61 -6.01 33.62
CA GLU A 257 4.13 -4.64 33.68
C GLU A 257 4.62 -4.26 35.09
N ILE A 258 3.94 -4.72 36.14
CA ILE A 258 4.38 -4.50 37.53
C ILE A 258 5.68 -5.27 37.82
N GLU A 259 5.85 -6.50 37.32
CA GLU A 259 7.11 -7.24 37.43
C GLU A 259 8.26 -6.55 36.69
N LEU A 260 8.00 -5.99 35.51
CA LEU A 260 8.98 -5.19 34.75
C LEU A 260 9.42 -3.94 35.53
N VAL A 261 8.47 -3.25 36.16
CA VAL A 261 8.76 -2.09 37.02
C VAL A 261 9.49 -2.52 38.30
N ALA A 262 9.08 -3.61 38.94
CA ALA A 262 9.74 -4.15 40.13
C ALA A 262 11.18 -4.60 39.84
N GLY A 263 11.43 -5.20 38.67
CA GLY A 263 12.77 -5.55 38.21
C GLY A 263 13.63 -4.32 37.93
N ALA A 264 13.06 -3.26 37.35
CA ALA A 264 13.76 -2.00 37.11
C ALA A 264 14.07 -1.22 38.42
N LEU A 265 13.22 -1.37 39.43
CA LEU A 265 13.39 -0.74 40.75
C LEU A 265 14.27 -1.56 41.72
N LYS A 266 14.55 -2.83 41.41
CA LYS A 266 15.46 -3.69 42.19
C LYS A 266 16.95 -3.46 41.91
N VAL A 267 17.31 -2.34 41.29
CA VAL A 267 18.71 -1.91 41.20
C VAL A 267 19.05 -1.11 42.45
N ILE A 268 19.46 -1.81 43.50
CA ILE A 268 20.41 -1.35 44.53
C ILE A 268 21.65 -2.22 44.37
#